data_AF-A0A1W9RGE8-F1
#
_entry.id   AF-A0A1W9RGE8-F1
#
_cell.length_a   1.000
_cell.length_b   1.000
_cell.length_c   1.000
_cell.angle_alpha   90.00
_cell.angle_beta   90.00
_cell.angle_gamma   90.00
#
_symmetry.space_group_name_H-M   'P 1'
#
loop_
_entity.id
_entity.type
_entity.pdbx_description
1 polymer ?
#
loop_
_entity_poly.entity_id
_entity_poly.type
_entity_poly.pdbx_seq_one_letter_code
_entity_poly.pdbx_strand_id
1 'polypeptide(L)' 'MDIKAMEKILERVPNRYEAVRIMAKDARRINLLIRLSGEEIDEKPTTIAMKRLIEGKVKYRYVNPEEES' A
#
# COMPACT_ATOMS: atom_id res chain seq x y z
N MET A 1 -0.41 13.61 7.24
CA MET A 1 0.54 12.98 6.29
C MET A 1 1.55 14.05 5.97
N ASP A 2 2.83 13.79 6.17
CA ASP A 2 3.89 14.75 5.81
C ASP A 2 3.78 15.05 4.30
N ILE A 3 3.85 16.33 3.93
CA ILE A 3 3.75 16.77 2.53
C ILE A 3 4.84 16.08 1.69
N LYS A 4 6.03 15.90 2.26
CA LYS A 4 7.16 15.18 1.63
C LYS A 4 6.87 13.71 1.34
N ALA A 5 6.05 13.06 2.17
CA ALA A 5 5.68 11.67 1.95
C ALA A 5 4.68 11.55 0.80
N MET A 6 3.75 12.50 0.67
CA MET A 6 2.80 12.54 -0.43
C MET A 6 3.49 12.76 -1.78
N GLU A 7 4.46 13.66 -1.86
CA GLU A 7 5.24 13.90 -3.09
C GLU A 7 5.89 12.59 -3.61
N LYS A 8 6.59 11.87 -2.72
CA LYS A 8 7.22 10.57 -3.05
C LYS A 8 6.22 9.48 -3.44
N ILE A 9 5.02 9.50 -2.86
CA ILE A 9 3.94 8.58 -3.24
C ILE A 9 3.47 8.90 -4.66
N LEU A 10 3.31 10.18 -5.00
CA LEU A 10 2.83 10.62 -6.30
C LEU A 10 3.87 10.42 -7.42
N GLU A 11 5.17 10.43 -7.09
CA GLU A 11 6.23 9.99 -8.02
C GLU A 11 6.07 8.52 -8.45
N ARG A 12 5.44 7.68 -7.62
CA ARG A 12 5.19 6.26 -7.90
C ARG A 12 3.82 6.01 -8.51
N VAL A 13 2.80 6.68 -7.98
CA VAL A 13 1.41 6.55 -8.41
C VAL A 13 0.85 7.97 -8.61
N PRO A 14 0.82 8.48 -9.85
CA PRO A 14 0.47 9.88 -10.12
C PRO A 14 -0.92 10.29 -9.63
N ASN A 15 -1.83 9.33 -9.44
CA ASN A 15 -3.16 9.57 -8.88
C ASN A 15 -3.19 9.32 -7.37
N ARG A 16 -3.47 10.38 -6.61
CA ARG A 16 -3.56 10.34 -5.14
C ARG A 16 -4.59 9.33 -4.62
N TYR A 17 -5.77 9.26 -5.24
CA TYR A 17 -6.82 8.36 -4.80
C TYR A 17 -6.45 6.90 -5.06
N GLU A 18 -5.83 6.63 -6.20
CA GLU A 18 -5.32 5.28 -6.52
C GLU A 18 -4.20 4.88 -5.57
N ALA A 19 -3.27 5.79 -5.28
CA ALA A 19 -2.21 5.55 -4.30
C ALA A 19 -2.78 5.16 -2.94
N VAL A 20 -3.82 5.88 -2.48
CA VAL A 20 -4.53 5.55 -1.23
C VAL A 20 -5.20 4.18 -1.32
N ARG A 21 -5.87 3.85 -2.43
CA ARG A 21 -6.50 2.53 -2.62
C ARG A 21 -5.47 1.39 -2.60
N ILE A 22 -4.32 1.58 -3.26
CA ILE A 22 -3.22 0.62 -3.30
C ILE A 22 -2.65 0.41 -1.90
N MET A 23 -2.31 1.49 -1.19
CA MET A 23 -1.80 1.41 0.19
C MET A 23 -2.81 0.75 1.12
N ALA A 24 -4.11 1.04 1.00
CA ALA A 24 -5.14 0.43 1.82
C ALA A 24 -5.29 -1.08 1.56
N LYS A 25 -5.12 -1.54 0.31
CA LYS A 25 -5.09 -2.97 -0.03
C LYS A 25 -3.84 -3.65 0.55
N ASP A 26 -2.64 -3.07 0.37
CA ASP A 26 -1.41 -3.67 0.91
C ASP A 26 -1.39 -3.65 2.45
N ALA A 27 -1.88 -2.59 3.09
CA ALA A 27 -2.00 -2.52 4.55
C ALA A 27 -2.89 -3.63 5.13
N ARG A 28 -4.02 -3.95 4.46
CA ARG A 28 -4.87 -5.09 4.85
C ARG A 28 -4.12 -6.42 4.74
N ARG A 29 -3.35 -6.60 3.66
CA ARG A 29 -2.53 -7.79 3.45
C ARG A 29 -1.44 -7.91 4.53
N ILE A 30 -0.73 -6.84 4.83
CA ILE A 30 0.30 -6.79 5.87
C ILE A 30 -0.31 -7.12 7.23
N ASN A 31 -1.45 -6.51 7.58
CA ASN A 31 -2.13 -6.79 8.84
C ASN A 31 -2.53 -8.26 8.97
N LEU A 32 -3.00 -8.89 7.89
CA LEU A 32 -3.28 -10.32 7.88
C LEU A 32 -2.01 -11.14 8.13
N LEU A 33 -0.91 -10.83 7.45
CA LEU A 33 0.37 -11.54 7.63
C LEU A 33 0.91 -11.42 9.06
N ILE A 34 0.84 -10.22 9.66
CA ILE A 34 1.24 -9.99 11.05
C ILE A 34 0.43 -10.89 11.98
N ARG A 35 -0.90 -10.88 11.85
CA ARG A 35 -1.79 -11.72 12.66
C ARG A 35 -1.53 -13.21 12.49
N LEU A 36 -1.19 -13.66 11.28
CA LEU A 36 -0.88 -15.07 10.99
C LEU A 36 0.51 -15.49 11.49
N SER A 37 1.47 -14.56 11.53
CA SER A 37 2.82 -14.84 12.04
C SER A 37 2.84 -15.03 13.56
N GLY A 38 1.88 -14.45 14.28
CA GLY A 38 1.88 -14.41 15.74
C GLY A 38 2.92 -13.44 16.33
N GLU A 39 3.67 -12.72 15.49
CA GLU A 39 4.65 -11.72 15.92
C GLU A 39 3.98 -10.39 16.29
N GLU A 40 4.46 -9.76 17.36
CA GLU A 40 4.13 -8.36 17.66
C GLU A 40 5.02 -7.44 16.84
N ILE A 41 4.42 -6.77 15.84
CA ILE A 41 5.08 -5.75 15.05
C ILE A 41 4.66 -4.37 15.56
N ASP A 42 5.64 -3.58 15.97
CA ASP A 42 5.44 -2.25 16.55
C ASP A 42 5.01 -1.20 15.51
N GLU A 43 5.38 -1.40 14.24
CA GLU A 43 5.03 -0.50 13.16
C GLU A 43 3.63 -0.76 12.59
N LYS A 44 2.81 0.30 12.51
CA LYS A 44 1.44 0.21 11.96
C LYS A 44 1.45 -0.30 10.51
N PRO A 45 0.54 -1.22 10.12
CA PRO A 45 0.46 -1.75 8.75
C PRO A 45 0.35 -0.68 7.67
N THR A 46 -0.31 0.44 7.96
CA THR A 46 -0.46 1.58 7.04
C THR A 46 0.87 2.31 6.81
N THR A 47 1.72 2.41 7.83
CA THR A 47 3.06 2.98 7.71
C THR A 47 3.96 2.06 6.89
N ILE A 48 3.90 0.75 7.14
CA ILE A 48 4.64 -0.26 6.36
C ILE A 48 4.20 -0.20 4.88
N ALA A 49 2.90 -0.16 4.60
CA ALA A 49 2.37 -0.07 3.24
C ALA A 49 2.83 1.20 2.52
N MET A 50 2.83 2.35 3.21
CA MET A 50 3.31 3.61 2.66
C MET A 50 4.80 3.53 2.28
N LYS A 51 5.65 3.02 3.19
CA LYS A 51 7.09 2.84 2.93
C LYS A 51 7.32 1.91 1.75
N ARG A 52 6.64 0.75 1.72
CA ARG A 52 6.73 -0.22 0.62
C ARG A 52 6.34 0.40 -0.71
N LEU A 53 5.32 1.26 -0.76
CA LEU A 53 4.94 1.94 -1.99
C LEU A 53 6.03 2.90 -2.47
N ILE A 54 6.55 3.75 -1.57
CA ILE A 54 7.64 4.70 -1.87
C ILE A 54 8.88 3.96 -2.39
N GLU A 55 9.22 2.84 -1.76
CA GLU A 55 10.36 1.98 -2.13
C GLU A 55 10.13 1.15 -3.41
N GLY A 56 8.93 1.19 -4.02
CA GLY A 56 8.61 0.40 -5.21
C GLY A 56 8.43 -1.09 -4.95
N LYS A 57 8.19 -1.49 -3.68
CA LYS A 57 7.95 -2.89 -3.26
C LYS A 57 6.49 -3.34 -3.39
N VAL A 58 5.62 -2.47 -3.91
CA VAL A 58 4.20 -2.77 -4.17
C VAL A 58 3.98 -2.83 -5.66
N LYS A 59 3.54 -3.99 -6.16
CA LYS A 59 3.10 -4.18 -7.54
C LYS A 59 1.58 -4.06 -7.59
N TYR A 60 1.06 -3.35 -8.58
CA TYR A 60 -0.36 -3.24 -8.84
C TYR A 60 -0.60 -3.31 -10.35
N ARG A 61 -1.77 -3.83 -10.73
CA ARG A 61 -2.30 -3.73 -12.08
C ARG A 61 -3.74 -3.26 -12.01
N TYR A 62 -4.18 -2.53 -13.02
CA TYR A 62 -5.59 -2.31 -13.24
C TYR A 62 -6.15 -3.61 -13.82
N VAL A 63 -7.26 -4.06 -13.24
CA VAL A 63 -8.03 -5.18 -13.77
C VAL A 63 -9.28 -4.55 -14.34
N ASN A 64 -9.53 -4.76 -15.62
CA ASN A 64 -10.80 -4.36 -16.21
C ASN A 64 -11.89 -5.28 -15.63
N PRO A 65 -13.03 -4.77 -15.14
CA PRO A 65 -14.08 -5.63 -14.56
C PRO A 65 -14.55 -6.77 -15.48
N GLU A 66 -14.39 -6.61 -16.78
CA GLU A 66 -14.69 -7.63 -17.80
C GLU A 66 -13.72 -8.85 -17.75
N GLU A 67 -12.53 -8.71 -17.17
CA GLU A 67 -11.54 -9.79 -17.01
C GLU A 67 -11.82 -10.68 -15.78
N GLU A 68 -12.75 -10.30 -14.89
CA GLU A 68 -13.11 -11.07 -13.69
C GLU A 68 -14.29 -12.04 -13.92
N SER A 69 -14.81 -12.12 -15.16
CA SER A 69 -15.96 -12.97 -15.57
C SER A 69 -15.55 -14.35 -16.06
#